data_AF-A0A1V5QPC4-F1
#
_entry.id   AF-A0A1V5QPC4-F1
#
_cell.length_a   1.000
_cell.length_b   1.000
_cell.length_c   1.000
_cell.angle_alpha   90.00
_cell.angle_beta   90.00
_cell.angle_gamma   90.00
#
_symmetry.space_group_name_H-M   'P 1'
#
loop_
_entity.id
_entity.type
_entity.pdbx_description
1 polymer ?
#
loop_
_entity_poly.entity_id
_entity_poly.type
_entity_poly.pdbx_seq_one_letter_code
_entity_poly.pdbx_strand_id
1 'polypeptide(L)'
;MGDILIRMQPAQELILDKLTRTGIFKTRSEAIRAGIMSLGKEYNLFKSAQEIEDELVMKKMIKISKEIKEGKRRTFTEEEVKKKYGFK
;
A
#
# COMPACT_ATOMS: atom_id res chain seq x y z
N MET A 1 9.88 18.97 -2.79
CA MET A 1 9.37 18.90 -1.40
C MET A 1 8.52 20.13 -1.20
N GLY A 2 7.25 19.98 -0.81
CA GLY A 2 6.37 21.13 -0.59
C GLY A 2 6.36 21.52 0.88
N ASP A 3 6.49 22.82 1.17
CA ASP A 3 6.34 23.36 2.51
C ASP A 3 4.86 23.69 2.76
N ILE A 4 4.36 23.33 3.95
CA ILE A 4 2.96 23.53 4.35
C ILE A 4 2.92 24.31 5.65
N LEU A 5 2.11 25.37 5.69
CA LEU A 5 1.82 26.13 6.90
C LEU A 5 0.58 25.57 7.59
N ILE A 6 0.72 25.19 8.86
CA ILE A 6 -0.35 24.56 9.65
C ILE A 6 -0.78 25.53 10.74
N ARG A 7 -2.09 25.81 10.83
CA ARG A 7 -2.69 26.53 11.95
C ARG A 7 -3.19 25.53 12.98
N MET A 8 -2.72 25.66 14.21
CA MET A 8 -3.06 24.76 15.31
C MET A 8 -3.91 25.48 16.35
N GLN A 9 -4.84 24.75 16.95
CA GLN A 9 -5.60 25.17 18.12
C GLN A 9 -4.77 24.96 19.40
N PRO A 10 -5.08 25.68 20.50
CA PRO A 10 -4.26 25.66 21.72
C PRO A 10 -3.99 24.25 22.29
N ALA A 11 -4.98 23.35 22.23
CA ALA A 11 -4.83 21.98 22.71
C ALA A 11 -3.78 21.19 21.91
N GLN A 12 -3.76 21.37 20.58
CA GLN A 12 -2.84 20.66 19.69
C GLN A 12 -1.42 21.19 19.87
N GLU A 13 -1.26 22.50 20.05
CA GLU A 13 0.03 23.13 20.34
C GLU A 13 0.61 22.63 21.67
N LEU A 14 -0.23 22.51 22.71
CA LEU A 14 0.19 21.98 24.01
C LEU A 14 0.72 20.54 23.91
N ILE A 15 0.03 19.69 23.12
CA ILE A 15 0.46 18.31 22.89
C ILE A 15 1.81 18.29 22.16
N LEU A 16 1.93 19.08 21.09
CA LEU A 16 3.15 19.16 20.30
C LEU A 16 4.35 19.66 21.12
N ASP A 17 4.12 20.60 22.02
CA ASP A 17 5.14 21.07 22.96
C ASP A 17 5.54 20.00 23.97
N LYS A 18 4.60 19.24 24.52
CA LYS A 18 4.95 18.12 25.40
C LYS A 18 5.76 17.06 24.66
N LEU A 19 5.37 16.71 23.44
CA LEU A 19 6.07 15.71 22.61
C LEU A 19 7.51 16.08 22.30
N THR A 20 7.79 17.36 22.11
CA THR A 20 9.15 17.86 21.84
C THR A 20 9.96 18.06 23.13
N ARG A 21 9.36 18.63 24.18
CA ARG A 21 10.04 18.87 25.47
C ARG A 21 10.41 17.59 26.22
N THR A 22 9.62 16.54 26.07
CA THR A 22 9.94 15.21 26.64
C THR A 22 11.00 14.45 25.84
N GLY A 23 11.42 14.99 24.69
CA GLY A 23 12.43 14.36 23.84
C GLY A 23 11.92 13.17 23.01
N ILE A 24 10.60 12.90 23.00
CA ILE A 24 10.00 11.85 22.15
C ILE A 24 10.26 12.15 20.67
N PHE A 25 10.18 13.42 20.28
CA PHE A 25 10.55 13.89 18.95
C PHE A 25 11.56 15.04 19.05
N LYS A 26 12.50 15.09 18.11
CA LYS A 26 13.54 16.13 18.08
C LYS A 26 12.98 17.48 17.62
N THR A 27 11.98 17.46 16.73
CA THR A 27 11.39 18.68 16.16
C THR A 27 9.86 18.61 16.09
N ARG A 28 9.21 19.76 16.14
CA ARG A 28 7.75 19.88 15.94
C ARG A 28 7.31 19.28 14.61
N SER A 29 8.07 19.54 13.53
CA SER A 29 7.76 19.01 12.20
C SER A 29 7.84 17.48 12.12
N GLU A 30 8.76 16.87 12.86
CA GLU A 30 8.90 15.41 12.92
C GLU A 30 7.69 14.77 13.62
N ALA A 31 7.27 15.32 14.76
CA ALA A 31 6.08 14.87 15.47
C ALA A 31 4.81 14.96 14.60
N ILE A 32 4.66 16.06 13.84
CA ILE A 32 3.52 16.23 12.91
C ILE A 32 3.55 15.17 11.80
N ARG A 33 4.71 14.95 11.17
CA ARG A 33 4.84 13.92 10.12
C ARG A 33 4.54 12.53 10.66
N ALA A 34 5.05 12.19 11.84
CA ALA A 34 4.78 10.92 12.50
C ALA A 34 3.28 10.75 12.79
N GLY A 35 2.61 11.81 13.27
CA GLY A 35 1.16 11.82 13.48
C GLY A 35 0.38 11.55 12.20
N ILE A 36 0.70 12.24 11.09
CA ILE A 36 0.06 12.02 9.79
C ILE A 36 0.27 10.58 9.29
N MET A 37 1.49 10.06 9.43
CA MET A 37 1.79 8.68 9.05
C MET A 37 1.01 7.66 9.90
N SER A 38 0.85 7.93 11.20
CA SER A 38 0.06 7.08 12.09
C SER A 38 -1.41 7.07 11.69
N LEU A 39 -1.99 8.24 11.40
CA LEU A 39 -3.36 8.35 10.90
C LEU A 39 -3.53 7.61 9.57
N GLY A 40 -2.57 7.73 8.66
CA GLY A 40 -2.60 6.99 7.39
C GLY A 40 -2.61 5.47 7.57
N LYS A 41 -1.96 4.95 8.61
CA LYS A 41 -2.02 3.53 9.00
C LYS A 41 -3.37 3.19 9.64
N GLU A 42 -3.82 4.00 10.59
CA GLU A 42 -5.08 3.77 11.33
C GLU A 42 -6.30 3.70 10.40
N TYR A 43 -6.34 4.57 9.39
CA TYR A 43 -7.43 4.62 8.42
C TYR A 43 -7.17 3.77 7.16
N ASN A 44 -6.12 2.94 7.14
CA ASN A 44 -5.72 2.13 5.98
C ASN A 44 -5.69 2.93 4.67
N LEU A 45 -5.24 4.19 4.73
CA LEU A 45 -5.15 5.06 3.55
C LEU A 45 -4.05 4.61 2.60
N PHE A 46 -3.06 3.90 3.13
CA PHE A 46 -2.05 3.23 2.35
C PHE A 46 -2.48 1.78 2.18
N LYS A 47 -2.52 1.34 0.92
CA LYS A 47 -2.69 -0.08 0.62
C LYS A 47 -1.61 -0.87 1.33
N SER A 48 -2.01 -1.88 2.09
CA SER A 48 -1.06 -2.84 2.62
C SER A 48 -0.27 -3.49 1.49
N ALA A 49 0.92 -4.04 1.79
CA ALA A 49 1.69 -4.78 0.79
C ALA A 49 0.84 -5.90 0.14
N GLN A 50 -0.03 -6.52 0.93
CA GLN A 50 -0.98 -7.52 0.48
C GLN A 50 -2.00 -6.96 -0.53
N GLU A 51 -2.59 -5.80 -0.25
CA GLU A 51 -3.53 -5.15 -1.18
C GLU A 51 -2.87 -4.76 -2.51
N ILE A 52 -1.60 -4.35 -2.47
CA ILE A 52 -0.83 -4.04 -3.69
C ILE A 52 -0.59 -5.33 -4.49
N GLU A 53 -0.22 -6.42 -3.84
CA GLU A 53 -0.05 -7.72 -4.49
C GLU A 53 -1.36 -8.22 -5.11
N ASP A 54 -2.47 -8.15 -4.37
CA ASP A 54 -3.78 -8.58 -4.84
C ASP A 54 -4.22 -7.77 -6.08
N GLU A 55 -3.99 -6.47 -6.09
CA GLU A 55 -4.25 -5.63 -7.27
C GLU A 55 -3.38 -6.00 -8.47
N LEU A 56 -2.10 -6.30 -8.24
CA LEU A 56 -1.19 -6.72 -9.32
C LEU A 56 -1.59 -8.09 -9.88
N VAL A 57 -1.96 -9.04 -9.01
CA VAL A 57 -2.49 -10.35 -9.40
C VAL A 57 -3.78 -10.18 -10.20
N MET A 58 -4.71 -9.36 -9.74
CA MET A 58 -5.96 -9.08 -10.43
C MET A 58 -5.70 -8.49 -11.83
N LYS A 59 -4.83 -7.49 -11.94
CA LYS A 59 -4.43 -6.90 -13.24
C LYS A 59 -3.83 -7.95 -14.18
N LYS A 60 -2.99 -8.84 -13.65
CA LYS A 60 -2.38 -9.93 -14.43
C LYS A 60 -3.43 -10.93 -14.88
N MET A 61 -4.37 -11.33 -14.02
CA MET A 61 -5.48 -12.23 -14.38
C MET A 61 -6.36 -11.62 -15.49
N ILE A 62 -6.71 -10.33 -15.38
CA ILE A 62 -7.49 -9.63 -16.40
C ILE A 62 -6.75 -9.64 -17.75
N LYS A 63 -5.44 -9.36 -17.74
CA LYS A 63 -4.61 -9.41 -18.96
C LYS A 63 -4.57 -10.80 -19.58
N ILE A 64 -4.35 -11.83 -18.77
CA ILE A 64 -4.32 -13.24 -19.23
C ILE A 64 -5.68 -13.64 -19.82
N SER A 65 -6.78 -13.28 -19.16
CA SER A 65 -8.14 -13.54 -19.64
C SER A 65 -8.39 -12.88 -21.00
N LYS A 66 -7.95 -11.63 -21.19
CA LYS A 66 -8.01 -10.95 -22.49
C LYS A 66 -7.19 -11.69 -23.56
N GLU A 67 -5.96 -12.09 -23.25
CA GLU A 67 -5.11 -12.82 -24.19
C GLU A 67 -5.69 -14.19 -24.59
N ILE A 68 -6.38 -14.89 -23.67
CA ILE A 68 -7.11 -16.13 -23.97
C ILE A 68 -8.30 -15.84 -24.89
N LYS A 69 -9.12 -14.81 -24.58
CA LYS A 69 -10.27 -14.41 -25.41
C LYS A 69 -9.86 -13.98 -26.81
N GLU A 70 -8.73 -13.29 -26.94
CA GLU A 70 -8.15 -12.89 -28.22
C GLU A 70 -7.48 -14.06 -28.97
N GLY A 71 -7.50 -15.28 -28.43
CA GLY A 71 -6.92 -16.48 -29.06
C GLY A 71 -5.39 -16.51 -29.07
N LYS A 72 -4.72 -15.56 -28.42
CA LYS A 72 -3.25 -15.47 -28.35
C LYS A 72 -2.64 -16.50 -27.39
N ARG A 73 -3.44 -17.09 -26.51
CA ARG A 73 -3.05 -18.18 -25.61
C ARG A 73 -3.91 -19.41 -25.81
N ARG A 74 -3.25 -20.56 -25.97
CA ARG A 74 -3.89 -21.86 -25.98
C ARG A 74 -4.10 -22.30 -24.53
N THR A 75 -5.35 -22.55 -24.15
CA THR A 75 -5.69 -23.24 -22.91
C THR A 75 -5.41 -24.73 -23.08
N PHE A 76 -4.86 -25.35 -22.04
CA PHE A 76 -4.60 -26.79 -22.00
C PHE A 76 -5.48 -27.41 -20.94
N THR A 77 -5.95 -28.63 -21.17
CA THR A 77 -6.62 -29.41 -20.12
C THR A 77 -5.58 -30.00 -19.16
N GLU A 78 -6.01 -30.38 -17.95
CA GLU A 78 -5.09 -30.92 -16.93
C GLU A 78 -4.32 -32.16 -17.43
N GLU A 79 -4.98 -33.03 -18.20
CA GLU A 79 -4.39 -34.24 -18.78
C GLU A 79 -3.29 -33.89 -19.82
N GLU A 80 -3.51 -32.85 -20.63
CA GLU A 80 -2.54 -32.37 -21.62
C GLU A 80 -1.30 -31.77 -20.95
N VAL A 81 -1.48 -31.04 -19.83
CA VAL A 81 -0.36 -30.46 -19.07
C VAL A 81 0.48 -31.55 -18.42
N LYS A 82 -0.14 -32.55 -17.79
CA LYS A 82 0.55 -33.70 -17.17
C LYS A 82 1.38 -34.46 -18.20
N LYS A 83 0.81 -34.70 -19.39
CA LYS A 83 1.50 -35.39 -20.49
C LYS A 83 2.66 -34.58 -21.08
N LYS A 84 2.55 -33.24 -21.11
CA LYS A 84 3.53 -32.34 -21.72
C LYS A 84 4.73 -32.04 -20.81
N TYR A 85 4.51 -31.92 -19.49
CA TYR A 85 5.57 -31.56 -18.53
C TYR A 85 5.98 -32.70 -17.58
N GLY A 86 5.37 -33.88 -17.69
CA GLY A 86 5.80 -35.08 -16.96
C GLY A 86 5.44 -35.09 -15.48
N PHE A 87 4.45 -34.30 -15.06
CA PHE A 87 3.91 -34.39 -13.71
C PHE A 87 3.06 -35.67 -13.59
N LYS A 88 3.42 -36.55 -12.64
CA LYS A 88 2.62 -37.74 -12.28
C LYS A 88 1.31 -37.33 -11.62
#